data_AF-A0A369KKE3-F1
#
_entry.id   AF-A0A369KKE3-F1
#
_cell.length_a   1.000
_cell.length_b   1.000
_cell.length_c   1.000
_cell.angle_alpha   90.00
_cell.angle_beta   90.00
_cell.angle_gamma   90.00
#
_symmetry.space_group_name_H-M   'P 1'
#
loop_
_entity.id
_entity.type
_entity.pdbx_description
1 polymer ?
#
loop_
_entity_poly.entity_id
_entity_poly.type
_entity_poly.pdbx_seq_one_letter_code
_entity_poly.pdbx_strand_id
1 'polypeptide(L)' 'MLRLMITDQLWSRLTPLLKEFKIHFSNRIRIFMEAVFWKLRTGAPWRDLPTEFGSYSTVFNKFNRWSKLGIW' A
#
# COMPACT_ATOMS: atom_id res chain seq x y z
N MET A 1 12.75 13.28 1.69
CA MET A 1 11.68 13.33 2.71
C MET A 1 10.46 12.62 2.15
N LEU A 2 9.96 11.62 2.85
CA LEU A 2 8.92 10.75 2.36
C LEU A 2 7.55 11.38 2.64
N ARG A 3 6.82 11.76 1.58
CA ARG A 3 5.51 12.39 1.71
C ARG A 3 4.45 11.31 1.90
N LEU A 4 4.16 10.98 3.16
CA LEU A 4 3.01 10.18 3.54
C LEU A 4 1.73 10.97 3.24
N MET A 5 0.78 10.36 2.53
CA MET A 5 -0.46 11.01 2.10
C MET A 5 -1.68 10.53 2.87
N ILE A 6 -1.59 9.37 3.52
CA ILE A 6 -2.67 8.81 4.31
C ILE A 6 -2.67 9.49 5.68
N THR A 7 -3.50 10.53 5.81
CA THR A 7 -3.83 11.11 7.12
C THR A 7 -4.58 10.09 7.97
N ASP A 8 -4.57 10.25 9.29
CA ASP A 8 -5.32 9.35 10.19
C ASP A 8 -6.82 9.35 9.89
N GLN A 9 -7.35 10.49 9.45
CA GLN A 9 -8.74 10.62 9.02
C GLN A 9 -9.03 9.82 7.74
N LEU A 10 -8.14 9.90 6.73
CA LEU A 10 -8.27 9.09 5.51
C LEU A 10 -8.14 7.60 5.86
N TRP A 11 -7.20 7.26 6.74
CA TRP A 11 -6.99 5.89 7.19
C TRP A 11 -8.21 5.30 7.90
N SER A 12 -8.86 6.10 8.75
CA SER A 12 -10.10 5.71 9.45
C SER A 12 -11.22 5.37 8.46
N ARG A 13 -11.32 6.09 7.34
CA ARG A 13 -12.30 5.80 6.27
C ARG A 13 -11.92 4.62 5.39
N LEU A 14 -10.63 4.42 5.10
CA LEU A 14 -10.14 3.31 4.27
C LEU A 14 -10.16 1.96 4.99
N THR A 15 -9.87 1.95 6.29
CA THR A 15 -9.81 0.72 7.10
C THR A 15 -11.08 -0.14 7.02
N PRO A 16 -12.31 0.38 7.16
CA PRO A 16 -13.52 -0.44 7.06
C PRO A 16 -13.71 -1.04 5.66
N LEU A 17 -13.40 -0.32 4.59
CA LEU A 17 -13.48 -0.85 3.22
C LEU A 17 -12.50 -2.01 3.03
N LEU A 18 -11.27 -1.86 3.50
CA LEU A 18 -10.28 -2.93 3.46
C LEU A 18 -10.72 -4.16 4.28
N LYS A 19 -11.52 -3.96 5.35
CA LYS A 19 -11.99 -5.04 6.25
C LYS A 19 -13.05 -5.89 5.57
N GLU A 20 -13.85 -5.28 4.71
CA GLU A 20 -14.86 -5.95 3.91
C GLU A 20 -14.25 -6.99 2.97
N PHE A 21 -13.07 -6.70 2.41
CA PHE A 21 -12.31 -7.65 1.58
C PHE A 21 -11.68 -8.82 2.36
N LYS A 22 -11.97 -8.97 3.66
CA LYS A 22 -11.43 -10.01 4.57
C LYS A 22 -9.91 -10.13 4.54
N ILE A 23 -9.22 -9.02 4.26
CA ILE A 23 -7.78 -8.99 4.19
C ILE A 23 -7.23 -8.97 5.63
N HIS A 24 -6.31 -9.88 5.96
CA HIS A 24 -5.61 -9.82 7.24
C HIS A 24 -4.76 -8.55 7.34
N PHE A 25 -5.13 -7.66 8.26
CA PHE A 25 -4.38 -6.45 8.56
C PHE A 25 -3.19 -6.78 9.44
N SER A 26 -1.98 -6.75 8.87
CA SER A 26 -0.78 -6.54 9.67
C SER A 26 -0.68 -5.06 10.07
N ASN A 27 0.01 -4.74 11.17
CA ASN A 27 0.32 -3.34 11.55
C ASN A 27 1.02 -2.53 10.43
N ARG A 28 1.64 -3.21 9.44
CA ARG A 28 2.29 -2.58 8.28
C ARG A 28 1.41 -2.32 7.06
N ILE A 29 0.10 -2.55 7.14
CA ILE A 29 -0.80 -2.36 5.99
C ILE A 29 -0.93 -0.90 5.58
N ARG A 30 -0.83 0.05 6.51
CA ARG A 30 -0.80 1.48 6.20
C ARG A 30 0.42 1.85 5.37
N ILE A 31 1.60 1.37 5.76
CA ILE A 31 2.86 1.59 5.03
C ILE A 31 2.77 1.00 3.62
N PHE A 32 2.17 -0.19 3.47
CA PHE A 32 1.92 -0.78 2.16
C PHE A 32 1.01 0.09 1.28
N MET A 33 -0.09 0.63 1.83
CA MET A 33 -0.98 1.51 1.08
C MET A 33 -0.27 2.80 0.65
N GLU A 34 0.57 3.37 1.52
CA GLU A 34 1.41 4.52 1.17
C GLU A 34 2.38 4.21 0.04
N ALA A 35 2.98 3.01 0.03
CA ALA A 35 3.86 2.56 -1.04
C ALA A 35 3.14 2.48 -2.39
N VAL A 36 1.90 1.96 -2.38
CA VAL A 36 1.04 1.90 -3.58
C VAL A 36 0.66 3.30 -4.04
N PHE A 37 0.27 4.20 -3.13
CA PHE A 37 -0.03 5.59 -3.50
C PHE A 37 1.18 6.33 -4.04
N TRP A 38 2.36 6.10 -3.46
CA TRP A 38 3.60 6.64 -4.00
C TRP A 38 3.81 6.16 -5.44
N LYS A 39 3.65 4.86 -5.71
CA LYS A 39 3.80 4.28 -7.06
C LYS A 39 2.81 4.87 -8.06
N LEU A 40 1.54 5.03 -7.66
CA LEU A 40 0.49 5.60 -8.51
C LEU A 40 0.77 7.09 -8.82
N ARG A 41 1.28 7.84 -7.85
CA ARG A 41 1.61 9.25 -8.00
C ARG A 41 2.85 9.49 -8.85
N THR A 42 3.92 8.72 -8.63
CA THR A 42 5.20 8.94 -9.31
C THR A 42 5.26 8.25 -10.67
N GLY A 43 4.51 7.17 -10.87
CA GLY A 43 4.66 6.31 -12.05
C GLY A 43 6.00 5.55 -12.10
N ALA A 44 6.94 5.84 -11.20
CA ALA A 44 8.30 5.29 -11.19
C ALA A 44 8.31 3.76 -11.10
N PRO A 45 9.32 3.07 -11.64
CA PRO A 45 9.46 1.61 -11.49
C PRO A 45 9.39 1.17 -10.02
N TRP A 46 8.86 -0.03 -9.77
CA TRP A 46 8.84 -0.59 -8.40
C TRP A 46 10.24 -0.69 -7.77
N ARG A 47 11.29 -0.88 -8.58
CA ARG A 47 12.68 -0.94 -8.11
C ARG A 47 13.15 0.34 -7.44
N ASP A 48 12.54 1.48 -7.77
CA ASP A 48 12.89 2.79 -7.23
C ASP A 48 12.06 3.15 -5.99
N LEU A 49 11.27 2.19 -5.47
CA LEU A 49 10.47 2.40 -4.27
C LEU A 49 11.40 2.73 -3.08
N PRO A 50 11.15 3.84 -2.36
CA PRO A 50 11.92 4.18 -1.18
C PRO A 50 11.91 3.06 -0.15
N THR A 51 13.08 2.74 0.40
CA THR A 51 13.29 1.64 1.36
C THR A 51 12.53 1.82 2.66
N GLU A 52 12.16 3.06 3.01
CA GLU A 52 11.30 3.41 4.13
C GLU A 52 9.90 2.76 4.05
N PHE A 53 9.41 2.42 2.85
CA PHE A 53 8.18 1.64 2.66
C PHE A 53 8.38 0.12 2.85
N GLY A 54 9.62 -0.32 3.01
CA GLY A 54 10.05 -1.71 2.99
C GLY A 54 10.63 -2.13 1.63
N SER A 55 11.00 -3.40 1.52
CA SER A 55 11.55 -3.95 0.27
C SER A 55 10.53 -3.89 -0.87
N TYR A 56 10.94 -3.35 -2.02
CA TYR A 56 10.09 -3.28 -3.21
C TYR A 56 9.54 -4.65 -3.63
N SER A 57 10.32 -5.72 -3.46
CA SER A 57 9.90 -7.07 -3.84
C SER A 57 8.73 -7.55 -2.98
N THR A 58 8.75 -7.26 -1.69
CA THR A 58 7.65 -7.58 -0.76
C THR A 58 6.39 -6.79 -1.08
N VAL A 59 6.53 -5.49 -1.34
CA VAL A 59 5.41 -4.62 -1.71
C VAL A 59 4.81 -5.06 -3.05
N PHE A 60 5.64 -5.29 -4.07
CA PHE A 60 5.19 -5.75 -5.38
C PHE A 60 4.50 -7.11 -5.31
N ASN A 61 5.07 -8.09 -4.58
CA ASN A 61 4.47 -9.42 -4.44
C ASN A 61 3.08 -9.34 -3.79
N LYS A 62 2.92 -8.49 -2.77
CA LYS A 62 1.63 -8.26 -2.12
C LYS A 62 0.63 -7.57 -3.05
N PHE A 63 1.06 -6.53 -3.76
CA PHE A 63 0.25 -5.84 -4.77
C PHE A 63 -0.24 -6.80 -5.86
N ASN A 64 0.68 -7.57 -6.45
CA ASN A 64 0.38 -8.55 -7.49
C ASN A 64 -0.58 -9.65 -6.98
N ARG A 65 -0.40 -10.12 -5.73
CA ARG A 65 -1.32 -11.08 -5.11
C ARG A 65 -2.73 -10.52 -5.00
N TRP A 66 -2.89 -9.26 -4.59
CA TRP A 66 -4.21 -8.65 -4.43
C TRP A 66 -4.87 -8.33 -5.77
N SER A 67 -4.10 -7.91 -6.77
CA SER A 67 -4.61 -7.73 -8.14
C SER A 67 -5.13 -9.05 -8.72
N LYS A 68 -4.39 -10.16 -8.53
CA LYS A 68 -4.88 -11.50 -8.90
C LYS A 68 -6.15 -11.95 -8.18
N LEU A 69 -6.44 -11.38 -7.00
CA LEU A 69 -7.65 -11.66 -6.23
C LEU A 69 -8.81 -10.70 -6.58
N GLY A 70 -8.61 -9.76 -7.51
CA GLY A 70 -9.63 -8.77 -7.88
C GLY A 70 -9.88 -7.70 -6.81
N ILE A 71 -8.96 -7.54 -5.87
CA ILE A 71 -9.00 -6.47 -4.86
C ILE A 71 -8.52 -5.13 -5.47
N TRP A 72 -7.67 -5.20 -6.51
CA TRP A 72 -7.12 -4.08 -7.27
C TRP A 72 -7.25 -4.30 -8.77
#